data_AF-A0A1Y1ZE21-F1
#
_entry.id   AF-A0A1Y1ZE21-F1
#
_cell.length_a   1.000
_cell.length_b   1.000
_cell.length_c   1.000
_cell.angle_alpha   90.00
_cell.angle_beta   90.00
_cell.angle_gamma   90.00
#
_symmetry.space_group_name_H-M   'P 1'
#
loop_
_entity.id
_entity.type
_entity.pdbx_description
1 polymer ?
#
loop_
_entity_poly.entity_id
_entity_poly.type
_entity_poly.pdbx_seq_one_letter_code
_entity_poly.pdbx_strand_id
1 'polypeptide(L)'
;MADGILSISAAGTYIIKGTLNGQLRIEATENDYVHLILNSVTISSSSGPAIYGIAADKVTITLVGDSKLTDTTNYTVVDEEPDACLFVDADLSINGSGSISVTGNYGDAIRCKKDLRLISGKITVPTAIQKGIKAKNSLCIKDGTIDVTSTDSSIKVTRDDDAEKGYIVIDGGNISVSSGNDGIHAETHLTINGGYIDIKKSGEGLEGQMIDILGGEIHILSSDDGINASKISSSSENNNNMGFGGQSSSTGTDGSVYINIIGGKTYVTVQGNDADGIDSNGILYIGGDAEVYVSIQSGDIYGNMAALDAEGSNSIAEGATVIATAGGSGGGGSNPGGNPGGNSGGTHGGWNKRSHIIKDKEIYLSKLRKGKKLLRD
;
A
#
# COMPACT_ATOMS: atom_id res chain seq x y z
N MET A 1 -6.99 6.61 -40.94
CA MET A 1 -6.76 6.98 -39.53
C MET A 1 -5.88 8.21 -39.56
N ALA A 2 -6.42 9.38 -39.22
CA ALA A 2 -5.60 10.56 -39.00
C ALA A 2 -4.80 10.34 -37.70
N ASP A 3 -3.51 10.64 -37.72
CA ASP A 3 -2.61 10.77 -36.56
C ASP A 3 -2.48 9.56 -35.60
N GLY A 4 -2.86 8.36 -36.04
CA GLY A 4 -2.78 7.15 -35.19
C GLY A 4 -3.84 7.10 -34.08
N ILE A 5 -4.89 7.92 -34.15
CA ILE A 5 -5.96 7.93 -33.15
C ILE A 5 -7.12 7.03 -33.60
N LEU A 6 -7.58 6.17 -32.69
CA LEU A 6 -8.80 5.37 -32.78
C LEU A 6 -9.78 5.83 -31.70
N SER A 7 -10.84 6.55 -32.08
CA SER A 7 -11.85 7.05 -31.14
C SER A 7 -13.07 6.12 -31.02
N ILE A 8 -13.54 5.94 -29.79
CA ILE A 8 -14.82 5.32 -29.41
C ILE A 8 -15.70 6.43 -28.87
N SER A 9 -16.75 6.81 -29.61
CA SER A 9 -17.57 7.99 -29.30
C SER A 9 -19.01 7.67 -28.88
N ALA A 10 -19.31 6.43 -28.56
CA ALA A 10 -20.64 5.98 -28.14
C ALA A 10 -20.55 4.81 -27.16
N ALA A 11 -21.62 4.61 -26.38
CA ALA A 11 -21.79 3.40 -25.58
C ALA A 11 -21.75 2.13 -26.45
N GLY A 12 -21.23 1.04 -25.89
CA GLY A 12 -21.23 -0.25 -26.55
C GLY A 12 -20.09 -1.17 -26.13
N THR A 13 -20.07 -2.35 -26.76
CA THR A 13 -19.00 -3.35 -26.59
C THR A 13 -18.10 -3.39 -27.82
N TYR A 14 -16.79 -3.28 -27.60
CA TYR A 14 -15.79 -3.18 -28.66
C TYR A 14 -14.73 -4.25 -28.46
N ILE A 15 -14.56 -5.13 -29.45
CA ILE A 15 -13.47 -6.12 -29.45
C ILE A 15 -12.25 -5.50 -30.12
N ILE A 16 -11.20 -5.27 -29.35
CA ILE A 16 -9.96 -4.65 -29.80
C ILE A 16 -8.88 -5.74 -29.93
N LYS A 17 -8.30 -5.87 -31.13
CA LYS A 17 -7.27 -6.88 -31.45
C LYS A 17 -6.25 -6.34 -32.43
N GLY A 18 -5.06 -6.95 -32.48
CA GLY A 18 -3.98 -6.57 -33.40
C GLY A 18 -3.06 -5.51 -32.82
N THR A 19 -2.47 -4.66 -33.67
CA THR A 19 -1.50 -3.65 -33.25
C THR A 19 -1.96 -2.25 -33.64
N LEU A 20 -1.86 -1.30 -32.70
CA LEU A 20 -2.06 0.13 -32.92
C LEU A 20 -0.78 0.89 -32.54
N ASN A 21 -0.21 1.62 -33.50
CA ASN A 21 0.84 2.61 -33.23
C ASN A 21 0.17 3.98 -33.11
N GLY A 22 -0.22 4.34 -31.90
CA GLY A 22 -0.99 5.53 -31.58
C GLY A 22 -1.89 5.33 -30.36
N GLN A 23 -3.03 6.01 -30.31
CA GLN A 23 -3.89 6.06 -29.13
C GLN A 23 -5.28 5.46 -29.40
N LEU A 24 -5.81 4.70 -28.45
CA LEU A 24 -7.24 4.42 -28.38
C LEU A 24 -7.88 5.42 -27.42
N ARG A 25 -8.82 6.22 -27.91
CA ARG A 25 -9.53 7.24 -27.14
C ARG A 25 -10.96 6.83 -26.89
N ILE A 26 -11.45 7.03 -25.66
CA ILE A 26 -12.86 6.89 -25.31
C ILE A 26 -13.41 8.29 -25.09
N GLU A 27 -14.16 8.76 -26.08
CA GLU A 27 -14.73 10.10 -26.21
C GLU A 27 -16.26 9.98 -26.31
N ALA A 28 -16.85 9.14 -25.45
CA ALA A 28 -18.29 8.94 -25.36
C ALA A 28 -18.93 10.06 -24.51
N THR A 29 -20.17 9.90 -24.05
CA THR A 29 -20.78 10.86 -23.11
C THR A 29 -20.59 10.43 -21.65
N GLU A 30 -20.72 11.36 -20.71
CA GLU A 30 -20.64 11.08 -19.26
C GLU A 30 -21.72 10.12 -18.73
N ASN A 31 -22.72 9.78 -19.54
CA ASN A 31 -23.76 8.80 -19.22
C ASN A 31 -23.55 7.44 -19.93
N ASP A 32 -22.53 7.32 -20.77
CA ASP A 32 -22.32 6.14 -21.60
C ASP A 32 -21.48 5.08 -20.88
N TYR A 33 -21.94 3.84 -20.98
CA TYR A 33 -21.15 2.67 -20.61
C TYR A 33 -20.36 2.14 -21.82
N VAL A 34 -19.05 2.03 -21.66
CA VAL A 34 -18.15 1.50 -22.70
C VAL A 34 -17.48 0.22 -22.20
N HIS A 35 -17.59 -0.85 -22.99
CA HIS A 35 -16.98 -2.14 -22.70
C HIS A 35 -15.94 -2.49 -23.75
N LEU A 36 -14.66 -2.50 -23.37
CA LEU A 36 -13.56 -2.96 -24.21
C LEU A 36 -13.26 -4.42 -23.92
N ILE A 37 -13.23 -5.24 -24.96
CA ILE A 37 -12.67 -6.60 -24.90
C ILE A 37 -11.29 -6.53 -25.57
N LEU A 38 -10.24 -6.49 -24.76
CA LEU A 38 -8.86 -6.48 -25.24
C LEU A 38 -8.46 -7.92 -25.53
N ASN A 39 -8.41 -8.27 -26.82
CA ASN A 39 -8.13 -9.62 -27.31
C ASN A 39 -6.75 -9.65 -27.99
N SER A 40 -5.72 -9.90 -27.18
CA SER A 40 -4.30 -9.89 -27.60
C SER A 40 -3.91 -8.64 -28.39
N VAL A 41 -4.38 -7.46 -27.98
CA VAL A 41 -4.01 -6.18 -28.61
C VAL A 41 -2.67 -5.67 -28.08
N THR A 42 -1.84 -5.12 -28.96
CA THR A 42 -0.70 -4.26 -28.60
C THR A 42 -0.97 -2.82 -29.01
N ILE A 43 -0.92 -1.88 -28.07
CA ILE A 43 -1.05 -0.44 -28.34
C ILE A 43 0.22 0.27 -27.86
N SER A 44 0.91 0.91 -28.80
CA SER A 44 2.12 1.69 -28.54
C SER A 44 1.87 3.14 -28.97
N SER A 45 1.75 4.04 -28.00
CA SER A 45 1.56 5.47 -28.28
C SER A 45 2.89 6.19 -28.37
N SER A 46 3.05 7.02 -29.40
CA SER A 46 4.16 7.97 -29.50
C SER A 46 3.81 9.37 -28.98
N SER A 47 2.56 9.58 -28.54
CA SER A 47 2.05 10.87 -28.07
C SER A 47 0.92 10.65 -27.06
N GLY A 48 1.16 10.92 -25.77
CA GLY A 48 0.18 10.71 -24.71
C GLY A 48 -0.11 9.23 -24.38
N PRO A 49 -1.25 8.95 -23.70
CA PRO A 49 -1.63 7.61 -23.27
C PRO A 49 -1.80 6.61 -24.42
N ALA A 50 -1.58 5.32 -24.16
CA ALA A 50 -1.97 4.25 -25.08
C ALA A 50 -3.49 4.08 -25.13
N ILE A 51 -4.14 4.12 -23.97
CA ILE A 51 -5.60 4.21 -23.84
C ILE A 51 -5.94 5.46 -23.05
N TYR A 52 -6.74 6.35 -23.64
CA TYR A 52 -7.19 7.59 -23.02
C TYR A 52 -8.72 7.65 -22.94
N GLY A 53 -9.27 7.35 -21.77
CA GLY A 53 -10.67 7.54 -21.46
C GLY A 53 -10.94 8.97 -21.02
N ILE A 54 -11.44 9.79 -21.94
CA ILE A 54 -11.72 11.21 -21.73
C ILE A 54 -13.12 11.39 -21.14
N ALA A 55 -14.11 10.64 -21.63
CA ALA A 55 -15.48 10.73 -21.16
C ALA A 55 -16.20 9.38 -21.31
N ALA A 56 -16.79 8.94 -20.20
CA ALA A 56 -17.72 7.82 -20.07
C ALA A 56 -18.37 7.91 -18.67
N ASP A 57 -19.53 7.29 -18.46
CA ASP A 57 -20.00 7.00 -17.10
C ASP A 57 -19.06 5.97 -16.45
N LYS A 58 -18.84 4.87 -17.19
CA LYS A 58 -18.05 3.73 -16.77
C LYS A 58 -17.38 3.05 -17.95
N VAL A 59 -16.14 2.63 -17.73
CA VAL A 59 -15.38 1.78 -18.66
C VAL A 59 -15.16 0.41 -18.02
N THR A 60 -15.45 -0.65 -18.77
CA THR A 60 -15.03 -2.00 -18.40
C THR A 60 -14.05 -2.54 -19.43
N ILE A 61 -12.96 -3.14 -18.96
CA ILE A 61 -11.96 -3.83 -19.78
C ILE A 61 -12.02 -5.32 -19.44
N THR A 62 -12.35 -6.14 -20.43
CA THR A 62 -12.26 -7.60 -20.34
C THR A 62 -11.04 -8.08 -21.11
N LEU A 63 -10.13 -8.75 -20.40
CA LEU A 63 -8.88 -9.29 -20.93
C LEU A 63 -9.09 -10.68 -21.53
N VAL A 64 -8.71 -10.83 -22.79
CA VAL A 64 -8.65 -12.09 -23.54
C VAL A 64 -7.27 -12.22 -24.17
N GLY A 65 -6.58 -13.33 -23.95
CA GLY A 65 -5.19 -13.48 -24.41
C GLY A 65 -4.24 -12.49 -23.72
N ASP A 66 -3.17 -12.07 -24.41
CA ASP A 66 -2.10 -11.25 -23.83
C ASP A 66 -2.03 -9.88 -24.48
N SER A 67 -2.46 -8.85 -23.75
CA SER A 67 -2.45 -7.47 -24.22
C SER A 67 -1.26 -6.68 -23.68
N LYS A 68 -0.80 -5.70 -24.46
CA LYS A 68 0.30 -4.81 -24.08
C LYS A 68 -0.03 -3.36 -24.40
N LEU A 69 0.17 -2.48 -23.43
CA LEU A 69 0.06 -1.04 -23.56
C LEU A 69 1.41 -0.40 -23.25
N THR A 70 1.81 0.57 -24.06
CA THR A 70 3.03 1.35 -23.83
C THR A 70 2.79 2.77 -24.30
N ASP A 71 3.05 3.74 -23.44
CA ASP A 71 2.98 5.17 -23.78
C ASP A 71 4.37 5.73 -24.12
N THR A 72 4.39 7.02 -24.45
CA THR A 72 5.60 7.78 -24.71
C THR A 72 6.22 8.30 -23.41
N THR A 73 7.48 8.76 -23.47
CA THR A 73 8.17 9.39 -22.34
C THR A 73 7.80 10.86 -22.12
N ASN A 74 7.06 11.48 -23.04
CA ASN A 74 6.72 12.90 -22.99
C ASN A 74 5.28 13.13 -23.46
N TYR A 75 4.44 13.74 -22.61
CA TYR A 75 3.08 14.12 -22.98
C TYR A 75 3.00 15.63 -23.22
N THR A 76 2.09 16.02 -24.10
CA THR A 76 1.61 17.40 -24.16
C THR A 76 0.38 17.49 -23.25
N VAL A 77 0.57 18.02 -22.04
CA VAL A 77 -0.48 18.12 -21.01
C VAL A 77 -1.00 19.55 -20.87
N VAL A 78 -2.28 19.67 -20.52
CA VAL A 78 -2.92 20.90 -20.06
C VAL A 78 -3.47 20.59 -18.67
N ASP A 79 -3.16 21.42 -17.68
CA ASP A 79 -3.60 21.22 -16.29
C ASP A 79 -3.22 19.84 -15.71
N GLU A 80 -1.93 19.47 -15.86
CA GLU A 80 -1.26 18.29 -15.28
C GLU A 80 -1.70 16.90 -15.78
N GLU A 81 -2.78 16.81 -16.56
CA GLU A 81 -3.32 15.54 -17.07
C GLU A 81 -3.43 15.53 -18.61
N PRO A 82 -3.47 14.34 -19.25
CA PRO A 82 -3.37 13.01 -18.65
C PRO A 82 -1.96 12.66 -18.13
N ASP A 83 -1.85 11.77 -17.15
CA ASP A 83 -0.60 11.42 -16.46
C ASP A 83 -0.24 9.92 -16.54
N ALA A 84 -0.95 9.11 -17.35
CA ALA A 84 -0.79 7.66 -17.36
C ALA A 84 -0.97 6.94 -18.71
N CYS A 85 -0.31 5.79 -18.87
CA CYS A 85 -0.39 4.96 -20.07
C CYS A 85 -1.81 4.44 -20.36
N LEU A 86 -2.49 3.96 -19.31
CA LEU A 86 -3.93 3.72 -19.29
C LEU A 86 -4.54 4.75 -18.35
N PHE A 87 -5.11 5.82 -18.92
CA PHE A 87 -5.78 6.88 -18.18
C PHE A 87 -7.28 6.82 -18.44
N VAL A 88 -8.11 6.82 -17.39
CA VAL A 88 -9.58 6.81 -17.51
C VAL A 88 -10.20 7.82 -16.53
N ASP A 89 -10.88 8.84 -17.08
CA ASP A 89 -11.66 9.83 -16.32
C ASP A 89 -13.10 9.36 -16.02
N ALA A 90 -13.23 8.13 -15.55
CA ALA A 90 -14.49 7.46 -15.26
C ALA A 90 -14.25 6.31 -14.28
N ASP A 91 -15.33 5.65 -13.85
CA ASP A 91 -15.20 4.37 -13.14
C ASP A 91 -14.57 3.33 -14.07
N LEU A 92 -13.63 2.56 -13.55
CA LEU A 92 -12.91 1.55 -14.33
C LEU A 92 -13.05 0.18 -13.68
N SER A 93 -13.41 -0.82 -14.47
CA SER A 93 -13.40 -2.23 -14.05
C SER A 93 -12.54 -3.06 -14.99
N ILE A 94 -11.62 -3.86 -14.47
CA ILE A 94 -10.80 -4.79 -15.24
C ILE A 94 -11.12 -6.23 -14.82
N ASN A 95 -11.40 -7.10 -15.78
CA ASN A 95 -11.72 -8.51 -15.55
C ASN A 95 -11.26 -9.37 -16.73
N GLY A 96 -11.62 -10.65 -16.70
CA GLY A 96 -11.30 -11.62 -17.75
C GLY A 96 -10.19 -12.58 -17.35
N SER A 97 -9.95 -13.57 -18.20
CA SER A 97 -8.96 -14.64 -17.96
C SER A 97 -7.61 -14.35 -18.62
N GLY A 98 -7.54 -13.31 -19.45
CA GLY A 98 -6.30 -12.89 -20.13
C GLY A 98 -5.36 -12.07 -19.24
N SER A 99 -4.35 -11.50 -19.88
CA SER A 99 -3.36 -10.64 -19.27
C SER A 99 -3.28 -9.27 -19.94
N ILE A 100 -2.82 -8.27 -19.19
CA ILE A 100 -2.44 -6.96 -19.69
C ILE A 100 -1.12 -6.54 -19.06
N SER A 101 -0.15 -6.16 -19.90
CA SER A 101 1.09 -5.51 -19.48
C SER A 101 1.00 -4.02 -19.80
N VAL A 102 1.13 -3.15 -18.81
CA VAL A 102 1.02 -1.68 -18.97
C VAL A 102 2.34 -1.01 -18.56
N THR A 103 3.01 -0.37 -19.50
CA THR A 103 4.28 0.34 -19.27
C THR A 103 4.03 1.85 -19.25
N GLY A 104 4.24 2.49 -18.09
CA GLY A 104 4.13 3.94 -17.90
C GLY A 104 5.50 4.61 -17.98
N ASN A 105 5.85 5.10 -19.17
CA ASN A 105 7.11 5.78 -19.46
C ASN A 105 7.08 7.29 -19.13
N TYR A 106 5.90 7.91 -19.10
CA TYR A 106 5.74 9.33 -18.77
C TYR A 106 5.49 9.55 -17.27
N GLY A 107 4.50 8.85 -16.72
CA GLY A 107 4.06 9.01 -15.34
C GLY A 107 3.58 7.68 -14.76
N ASP A 108 2.30 7.62 -14.40
CA ASP A 108 1.68 6.42 -13.85
C ASP A 108 1.47 5.36 -14.95
N ALA A 109 1.38 4.08 -14.60
CA ALA A 109 0.99 3.07 -15.60
C ALA A 109 -0.53 3.02 -15.78
N ILE A 110 -1.30 2.92 -14.68
CA ILE A 110 -2.76 2.87 -14.69
C ILE A 110 -3.34 3.96 -13.79
N ARG A 111 -4.14 4.85 -14.37
CA ARG A 111 -4.85 5.92 -13.68
C ARG A 111 -6.36 5.79 -13.87
N CYS A 112 -7.09 5.76 -12.76
CA CYS A 112 -8.55 5.91 -12.72
C CYS A 112 -8.91 7.14 -11.87
N LYS A 113 -9.67 8.07 -12.43
CA LYS A 113 -10.08 9.31 -11.72
C LYS A 113 -11.28 9.12 -10.81
N LYS A 114 -11.90 7.94 -10.79
CA LYS A 114 -13.01 7.57 -9.91
C LYS A 114 -12.73 6.25 -9.18
N ASP A 115 -13.68 5.32 -9.18
CA ASP A 115 -13.57 4.03 -8.49
C ASP A 115 -13.00 2.95 -9.43
N LEU A 116 -11.91 2.30 -9.00
CA LEU A 116 -11.24 1.24 -9.75
C LEU A 116 -11.58 -0.13 -9.15
N ARG A 117 -11.95 -1.09 -10.01
CA ARG A 117 -12.23 -2.48 -9.63
C ARG A 117 -11.38 -3.45 -10.44
N LEU A 118 -10.54 -4.23 -9.76
CA LEU A 118 -9.75 -5.30 -10.35
C LEU A 118 -10.40 -6.63 -9.95
N ILE A 119 -11.14 -7.24 -10.87
CA ILE A 119 -11.99 -8.40 -10.56
C ILE A 119 -11.24 -9.72 -10.79
N SER A 120 -10.47 -9.82 -11.87
CA SER A 120 -9.71 -11.00 -12.25
C SER A 120 -8.69 -10.66 -13.33
N GLY A 121 -7.91 -11.67 -13.75
CA GLY A 121 -6.94 -11.57 -14.85
C GLY A 121 -5.53 -11.32 -14.33
N LYS A 122 -4.57 -11.26 -15.26
CA LYS A 122 -3.17 -10.95 -14.94
C LYS A 122 -2.85 -9.51 -15.35
N ILE A 123 -2.59 -8.65 -14.38
CA ILE A 123 -2.24 -7.24 -14.59
C ILE A 123 -0.77 -7.09 -14.22
N THR A 124 0.06 -6.68 -15.19
CA THR A 124 1.49 -6.49 -14.98
C THR A 124 1.88 -5.06 -15.33
N VAL A 125 2.49 -4.36 -14.37
CA VAL A 125 3.17 -3.09 -14.59
C VAL A 125 4.66 -3.36 -14.44
N PRO A 126 5.40 -3.64 -15.54
CA PRO A 126 6.83 -3.95 -15.44
C PRO A 126 7.66 -2.73 -15.04
N THR A 127 7.16 -1.52 -15.33
CA THR A 127 7.76 -0.26 -14.90
C THR A 127 6.72 0.86 -15.00
N ALA A 128 6.76 1.78 -14.03
CA ALA A 128 6.13 3.08 -14.04
C ALA A 128 7.12 4.11 -13.50
N ILE A 129 7.26 5.27 -14.15
CA ILE A 129 8.14 6.37 -13.70
C ILE A 129 7.54 7.17 -12.54
N GLN A 130 6.25 6.98 -12.27
CA GLN A 130 5.61 7.40 -11.03
C GLN A 130 4.95 6.19 -10.38
N LYS A 131 3.62 6.18 -10.24
CA LYS A 131 2.89 5.13 -9.53
C LYS A 131 2.48 4.01 -10.47
N GLY A 132 2.43 2.80 -9.95
CA GLY A 132 1.97 1.66 -10.75
C GLY A 132 0.49 1.77 -11.08
N ILE A 133 -0.35 1.72 -10.04
CA ILE A 133 -1.80 1.80 -10.12
C ILE A 133 -2.28 2.91 -9.19
N LYS A 134 -2.92 3.93 -9.74
CA LYS A 134 -3.45 5.07 -8.99
C LYS A 134 -4.94 5.24 -9.27
N ALA A 135 -5.76 5.14 -8.23
CA ALA A 135 -7.17 5.53 -8.30
C ALA A 135 -7.40 6.79 -7.47
N LYS A 136 -8.40 7.60 -7.82
CA LYS A 136 -8.75 8.77 -7.01
C LYS A 136 -9.60 8.34 -5.82
N ASN A 137 -10.77 7.75 -6.08
CA ASN A 137 -11.80 7.58 -5.08
C ASN A 137 -11.66 6.28 -4.28
N SER A 138 -11.42 5.15 -4.96
CA SER A 138 -11.24 3.86 -4.31
C SER A 138 -10.60 2.84 -5.24
N LEU A 139 -10.04 1.79 -4.64
CA LEU A 139 -9.59 0.59 -5.36
C LEU A 139 -10.11 -0.66 -4.65
N CYS A 140 -10.83 -1.51 -5.38
CA CYS A 140 -11.27 -2.82 -4.92
C CYS A 140 -10.60 -3.93 -5.74
N ILE A 141 -9.88 -4.84 -5.09
CA ILE A 141 -9.27 -6.02 -5.69
C ILE A 141 -10.04 -7.25 -5.24
N LYS A 142 -10.72 -7.93 -6.17
CA LYS A 142 -11.47 -9.16 -5.86
C LYS A 142 -10.58 -10.40 -5.91
N ASP A 143 -9.85 -10.55 -7.01
CA ASP A 143 -8.98 -11.66 -7.33
C ASP A 143 -8.06 -11.28 -8.51
N GLY A 144 -7.17 -12.18 -8.92
CA GLY A 144 -6.27 -12.01 -10.07
C GLY A 144 -4.79 -12.12 -9.70
N THR A 145 -3.92 -11.93 -10.68
CA THR A 145 -2.47 -11.80 -10.46
C THR A 145 -2.05 -10.38 -10.80
N ILE A 146 -1.56 -9.63 -9.82
CA ILE A 146 -1.15 -8.23 -9.97
C ILE A 146 0.34 -8.16 -9.66
N ASP A 147 1.14 -7.75 -10.63
CA ASP A 147 2.60 -7.64 -10.49
C ASP A 147 3.04 -6.23 -10.91
N VAL A 148 3.50 -5.42 -9.95
CA VAL A 148 3.72 -3.99 -10.15
C VAL A 148 5.13 -3.60 -9.74
N THR A 149 5.83 -2.91 -10.63
CA THR A 149 7.09 -2.24 -10.35
C THR A 149 6.96 -0.76 -10.69
N SER A 150 7.27 0.10 -9.73
CA SER A 150 7.16 1.55 -9.81
C SER A 150 8.36 2.24 -9.16
N THR A 151 8.67 3.46 -9.58
CA THR A 151 9.70 4.27 -8.90
C THR A 151 9.13 5.11 -7.76
N ASP A 152 7.82 5.38 -7.76
CA ASP A 152 7.07 5.94 -6.64
C ASP A 152 6.26 4.80 -5.97
N SER A 153 5.06 5.07 -5.41
CA SER A 153 4.21 4.04 -4.79
C SER A 153 3.63 3.05 -5.81
N SER A 154 3.55 1.76 -5.46
CA SER A 154 3.05 0.73 -6.39
C SER A 154 1.54 0.79 -6.57
N ILE A 155 0.78 0.85 -5.48
CA ILE A 155 -0.68 0.98 -5.49
C ILE A 155 -1.08 2.15 -4.59
N LYS A 156 -1.82 3.14 -5.12
CA LYS A 156 -2.26 4.31 -4.34
C LYS A 156 -3.69 4.73 -4.61
N VAL A 157 -4.42 5.07 -3.56
CA VAL A 157 -5.69 5.83 -3.60
C VAL A 157 -5.47 7.16 -2.90
N THR A 158 -6.00 8.27 -3.43
CA THR A 158 -5.56 9.64 -3.07
C THR A 158 -6.67 10.57 -2.58
N ARG A 159 -7.89 10.09 -2.32
CA ARG A 159 -9.00 10.95 -1.88
C ARG A 159 -8.94 11.09 -0.36
N ASP A 160 -8.84 12.32 0.13
CA ASP A 160 -8.69 12.69 1.55
C ASP A 160 -9.84 13.59 2.07
N ASP A 161 -10.67 14.12 1.18
CA ASP A 161 -11.71 15.12 1.47
C ASP A 161 -13.13 14.54 1.56
N ASP A 162 -13.27 13.20 1.52
CA ASP A 162 -14.55 12.49 1.55
C ASP A 162 -14.42 11.20 2.36
N ALA A 163 -15.16 11.13 3.47
CA ALA A 163 -15.12 10.02 4.43
C ALA A 163 -15.60 8.68 3.85
N GLU A 164 -16.32 8.69 2.73
CA GLU A 164 -16.76 7.46 2.06
C GLU A 164 -15.80 7.02 0.94
N LYS A 165 -14.67 7.71 0.76
CA LYS A 165 -13.67 7.48 -0.28
C LYS A 165 -12.27 7.38 0.32
N GLY A 166 -11.24 7.28 -0.52
CA GLY A 166 -9.84 7.20 -0.11
C GLY A 166 -9.35 5.79 0.19
N TYR A 167 -10.22 4.79 0.02
CA TYR A 167 -10.00 3.45 0.54
C TYR A 167 -9.48 2.46 -0.50
N ILE A 168 -8.79 1.44 0.00
CA ILE A 168 -8.41 0.22 -0.73
C ILE A 168 -9.03 -0.98 -0.02
N VAL A 169 -9.70 -1.87 -0.76
CA VAL A 169 -10.18 -3.16 -0.26
C VAL A 169 -9.56 -4.29 -1.09
N ILE A 170 -8.94 -5.26 -0.41
CA ILE A 170 -8.35 -6.46 -1.01
C ILE A 170 -9.07 -7.68 -0.48
N ASP A 171 -9.92 -8.28 -1.33
CA ASP A 171 -10.64 -9.52 -1.00
C ASP A 171 -9.83 -10.78 -1.29
N GLY A 172 -8.83 -10.70 -2.17
CA GLY A 172 -8.08 -11.85 -2.65
C GLY A 172 -7.09 -11.52 -3.76
N GLY A 173 -6.58 -12.57 -4.42
CA GLY A 173 -5.59 -12.48 -5.49
C GLY A 173 -4.15 -12.78 -5.06
N ASN A 174 -3.24 -12.72 -6.02
CA ASN A 174 -1.79 -12.80 -5.84
C ASN A 174 -1.19 -11.46 -6.27
N ILE A 175 -0.76 -10.67 -5.30
CA ILE A 175 -0.29 -9.30 -5.48
C ILE A 175 1.19 -9.25 -5.14
N SER A 176 2.02 -8.86 -6.09
CA SER A 176 3.46 -8.69 -5.95
C SER A 176 3.80 -7.24 -6.31
N VAL A 177 4.43 -6.51 -5.41
CA VAL A 177 4.78 -5.10 -5.63
C VAL A 177 6.22 -4.79 -5.28
N SER A 178 6.79 -3.83 -6.00
CA SER A 178 8.11 -3.26 -5.73
C SER A 178 8.10 -1.77 -6.08
N SER A 179 8.26 -0.92 -5.08
CA SER A 179 8.17 0.54 -5.20
C SER A 179 9.47 1.23 -4.79
N GLY A 180 9.58 2.53 -5.10
CA GLY A 180 10.57 3.42 -4.49
C GLY A 180 10.02 4.21 -3.30
N ASN A 181 8.69 4.34 -3.21
CA ASN A 181 7.96 4.86 -2.06
C ASN A 181 7.05 3.73 -1.51
N ASP A 182 5.78 3.98 -1.21
CA ASP A 182 4.91 3.01 -0.53
C ASP A 182 4.57 1.79 -1.38
N GLY A 183 4.44 0.62 -0.74
CA GLY A 183 3.92 -0.59 -1.40
C GLY A 183 2.45 -0.42 -1.78
N ILE A 184 1.60 -0.31 -0.77
CA ILE A 184 0.14 -0.11 -0.90
C ILE A 184 -0.29 1.01 0.05
N HIS A 185 -0.75 2.12 -0.52
CA HIS A 185 -1.18 3.32 0.21
C HIS A 185 -2.66 3.61 -0.04
N ALA A 186 -3.48 3.50 0.98
CA ALA A 186 -4.83 4.04 1.00
C ALA A 186 -4.85 5.32 1.82
N GLU A 187 -5.23 6.46 1.23
CA GLU A 187 -5.26 7.73 1.96
C GLU A 187 -6.09 7.64 3.24
N THR A 188 -7.24 6.93 3.19
CA THR A 188 -8.14 6.77 4.35
C THR A 188 -8.05 5.38 4.98
N HIS A 189 -8.53 4.35 4.29
CA HIS A 189 -8.73 3.02 4.88
C HIS A 189 -8.20 1.93 3.97
N LEU A 190 -7.26 1.14 4.47
CA LEU A 190 -6.83 -0.10 3.86
C LEU A 190 -7.50 -1.29 4.56
N THR A 191 -8.25 -2.10 3.83
CA THR A 191 -8.84 -3.35 4.32
C THR A 191 -8.33 -4.54 3.53
N ILE A 192 -7.75 -5.53 4.22
CA ILE A 192 -7.29 -6.79 3.64
C ILE A 192 -8.09 -7.94 4.23
N ASN A 193 -9.02 -8.47 3.43
CA ASN A 193 -9.83 -9.62 3.80
C ASN A 193 -9.13 -10.95 3.47
N GLY A 194 -8.22 -10.96 2.48
CA GLY A 194 -7.55 -12.16 2.01
C GLY A 194 -6.56 -11.92 0.88
N GLY A 195 -6.02 -13.01 0.31
CA GLY A 195 -5.05 -13.00 -0.78
C GLY A 195 -3.61 -13.32 -0.33
N TYR A 196 -2.72 -13.43 -1.31
CA TYR A 196 -1.27 -13.46 -1.10
C TYR A 196 -0.70 -12.11 -1.55
N ILE A 197 -0.05 -11.39 -0.64
CA ILE A 197 0.52 -10.06 -0.87
C ILE A 197 2.01 -10.11 -0.57
N ASP A 198 2.84 -9.76 -1.54
CA ASP A 198 4.30 -9.76 -1.45
C ASP A 198 4.84 -8.38 -1.85
N ILE A 199 5.08 -7.53 -0.85
CA ILE A 199 5.78 -6.26 -0.99
C ILE A 199 7.27 -6.53 -0.91
N LYS A 200 7.89 -6.71 -2.07
CA LYS A 200 9.30 -7.12 -2.21
C LYS A 200 10.28 -6.01 -1.87
N LYS A 201 9.83 -4.76 -1.98
CA LYS A 201 10.59 -3.56 -1.68
C LYS A 201 9.64 -2.37 -1.61
N SER A 202 9.83 -1.53 -0.61
CA SER A 202 9.12 -0.26 -0.46
C SER A 202 9.88 0.70 0.47
N GLY A 203 9.49 1.98 0.47
CA GLY A 203 9.72 2.90 1.58
C GLY A 203 8.93 2.40 2.77
N GLU A 204 7.62 2.67 2.78
CA GLU A 204 6.67 2.03 3.68
C GLU A 204 5.92 0.85 3.02
N GLY A 205 5.64 -0.21 3.77
CA GLY A 205 4.96 -1.38 3.22
C GLY A 205 3.47 -1.13 2.92
N LEU A 206 2.69 -1.01 3.99
CA LEU A 206 1.26 -0.70 3.97
C LEU A 206 1.02 0.61 4.70
N GLU A 207 0.29 1.53 4.06
CA GLU A 207 0.02 2.85 4.63
C GLU A 207 -1.47 3.22 4.52
N GLY A 208 -1.98 3.86 5.56
CA GLY A 208 -3.28 4.54 5.56
C GLY A 208 -3.74 4.94 6.96
N GLN A 209 -4.69 5.87 7.07
CA GLN A 209 -5.15 6.32 8.39
C GLN A 209 -5.76 5.21 9.25
N MET A 210 -6.46 4.28 8.61
CA MET A 210 -7.01 3.08 9.23
C MET A 210 -6.56 1.87 8.43
N ILE A 211 -6.06 0.83 9.12
CA ILE A 211 -5.61 -0.40 8.50
C ILE A 211 -6.26 -1.59 9.20
N ASP A 212 -7.05 -2.36 8.44
CA ASP A 212 -7.65 -3.62 8.88
C ASP A 212 -7.04 -4.80 8.12
N ILE A 213 -6.42 -5.71 8.84
CA ILE A 213 -5.94 -7.00 8.33
C ILE A 213 -6.80 -8.10 8.96
N LEU A 214 -7.77 -8.57 8.18
CA LEU A 214 -8.75 -9.56 8.60
C LEU A 214 -8.40 -10.98 8.12
N GLY A 215 -7.47 -11.10 7.17
CA GLY A 215 -7.02 -12.37 6.62
C GLY A 215 -5.91 -12.22 5.58
N GLY A 216 -5.56 -13.33 4.93
CA GLY A 216 -4.53 -13.40 3.88
C GLY A 216 -3.15 -13.83 4.38
N GLU A 217 -2.19 -13.85 3.46
CA GLU A 217 -0.77 -14.05 3.74
C GLU A 217 0.01 -12.88 3.14
N ILE A 218 0.62 -12.07 4.01
CA ILE A 218 1.24 -10.79 3.67
C ILE A 218 2.72 -10.86 4.02
N HIS A 219 3.58 -10.55 3.06
CA HIS A 219 5.03 -10.44 3.22
C HIS A 219 5.45 -9.03 2.87
N ILE A 220 6.16 -8.37 3.78
CA ILE A 220 6.58 -6.97 3.65
C ILE A 220 8.09 -6.88 3.83
N LEU A 221 8.75 -6.31 2.83
CA LEU A 221 10.11 -5.81 2.89
C LEU A 221 10.11 -4.30 2.63
N SER A 222 10.38 -3.53 3.67
CA SER A 222 10.40 -2.06 3.66
C SER A 222 11.75 -1.51 4.12
N SER A 223 12.09 -0.30 3.68
CA SER A 223 13.24 0.46 4.17
C SER A 223 12.88 1.48 5.24
N ASP A 224 11.60 1.79 5.37
CA ASP A 224 10.98 2.56 6.42
C ASP A 224 9.93 1.66 7.10
N ASP A 225 8.83 2.21 7.60
CA ASP A 225 7.83 1.45 8.32
C ASP A 225 7.25 0.27 7.55
N GLY A 226 7.09 -0.86 8.24
CA GLY A 226 6.45 -2.02 7.63
C GLY A 226 4.96 -1.79 7.38
N ILE A 227 4.27 -1.30 8.41
CA ILE A 227 2.85 -0.91 8.37
C ILE A 227 2.73 0.41 9.14
N ASN A 228 2.26 1.46 8.49
CA ASN A 228 2.12 2.79 9.07
C ASN A 228 0.66 3.24 9.06
N ALA A 229 0.13 3.61 10.21
CA ALA A 229 -1.13 4.35 10.31
C ALA A 229 -0.92 5.76 10.85
N SER A 230 -1.24 6.74 10.01
CA SER A 230 -1.05 8.16 10.31
C SER A 230 -2.30 8.98 9.98
N LYS A 231 -2.46 10.11 10.67
CA LYS A 231 -3.62 10.97 10.43
C LYS A 231 -3.47 11.69 9.09
N ILE A 232 -4.52 11.70 8.27
CA ILE A 232 -4.58 12.56 7.09
C ILE A 232 -4.41 14.01 7.54
N SER A 233 -3.37 14.68 7.04
CA SER A 233 -3.16 16.10 7.33
C SER A 233 -4.27 16.91 6.65
N SER A 234 -5.20 17.47 7.43
CA SER A 234 -6.24 18.33 6.86
C SER A 234 -5.58 19.56 6.22
N SER A 235 -5.77 19.73 4.91
CA SER A 235 -5.35 20.91 4.15
C SER A 235 -6.00 22.24 4.61
N SER A 236 -6.87 22.19 5.64
CA SER A 236 -7.57 23.34 6.21
C SER A 236 -6.94 23.93 7.48
N GLU A 237 -5.80 23.43 7.97
CA GLU A 237 -5.07 24.14 9.04
C GLU A 237 -4.31 25.34 8.45
N ASN A 238 -5.09 26.39 8.17
CA ASN A 238 -4.60 27.72 7.86
C ASN A 238 -3.86 28.23 9.11
N ASN A 239 -2.57 27.92 9.20
CA ASN A 239 -1.72 28.17 10.35
C ASN A 239 -1.38 29.66 10.46
N ASN A 240 -2.38 30.46 10.85
CA ASN A 240 -2.25 31.86 11.25
C ASN A 240 -2.21 31.99 12.78
N ASN A 241 -1.64 31.03 13.49
CA ASN A 241 -1.32 31.21 14.90
C ASN A 241 0.09 30.68 15.21
N MET A 242 1.10 31.47 14.82
CA MET A 242 2.43 31.45 15.44
C MET A 242 2.31 31.95 16.90
N GLY A 243 1.61 31.17 17.73
CA GLY A 243 1.50 31.36 19.17
C GLY A 243 2.41 30.37 19.87
N PHE A 244 3.48 30.86 20.50
CA PHE A 244 4.31 30.07 21.41
C PHE A 244 3.44 29.48 22.54
N GLY A 245 3.04 28.22 22.39
CA GLY A 245 2.23 27.50 23.37
C GLY A 245 1.58 26.27 22.78
N GLY A 246 2.34 25.17 22.69
CA GLY A 246 1.84 23.80 22.48
C GLY A 246 0.99 23.60 21.23
N GLN A 247 1.65 23.21 20.13
CA GLN A 247 0.95 22.58 19.01
C GLN A 247 0.20 21.38 19.57
N SER A 248 -1.13 21.49 19.64
CA SER A 248 -2.00 20.39 20.01
C SER A 248 -1.87 19.36 18.90
N SER A 249 -0.95 18.40 19.02
CA SER A 249 -1.05 17.18 18.22
C SER A 249 -2.41 16.59 18.59
N SER A 250 -3.35 16.65 17.66
CA SER A 250 -4.56 15.84 17.82
C SER A 250 -4.09 14.41 17.65
N THR A 251 -3.68 13.79 18.76
CA THR A 251 -3.16 12.42 18.77
C THR A 251 -4.24 11.50 18.20
N GLY A 252 -3.88 10.50 17.39
CA GLY A 252 -4.83 9.54 16.80
C GLY A 252 -5.46 8.58 17.84
N THR A 253 -5.21 8.85 19.12
CA THR A 253 -5.51 7.99 20.28
C THR A 253 -7.00 7.89 20.63
N ASP A 254 -7.85 8.71 20.01
CA ASP A 254 -9.31 8.64 20.12
C ASP A 254 -9.93 7.51 19.25
N GLY A 255 -9.09 6.76 18.54
CA GLY A 255 -9.50 5.69 17.63
C GLY A 255 -9.75 6.16 16.19
N SER A 256 -9.46 7.42 15.87
CA SER A 256 -9.49 7.92 14.50
C SER A 256 -8.33 7.45 13.63
N VAL A 257 -7.26 6.92 14.24
CA VAL A 257 -6.10 6.30 13.58
C VAL A 257 -5.85 4.95 14.21
N TYR A 258 -5.76 3.88 13.41
CA TYR A 258 -5.48 2.56 13.97
C TYR A 258 -4.91 1.55 12.97
N ILE A 259 -4.22 0.56 13.53
CA ILE A 259 -3.90 -0.72 12.90
C ILE A 259 -4.60 -1.83 13.69
N ASN A 260 -5.41 -2.62 13.00
CA ASN A 260 -6.18 -3.72 13.55
C ASN A 260 -5.87 -5.02 12.77
N ILE A 261 -5.19 -5.96 13.42
CA ILE A 261 -4.79 -7.25 12.82
C ILE A 261 -5.49 -8.37 13.57
N ILE A 262 -6.49 -9.00 12.97
CA ILE A 262 -7.33 -10.00 13.65
C ILE A 262 -7.38 -11.37 12.98
N GLY A 263 -6.75 -11.52 11.81
CA GLY A 263 -6.63 -12.82 11.14
C GLY A 263 -5.51 -12.84 10.11
N GLY A 264 -5.24 -14.03 9.57
CA GLY A 264 -4.21 -14.24 8.56
C GLY A 264 -2.78 -14.27 9.10
N LYS A 265 -1.81 -14.25 8.17
CA LYS A 265 -0.37 -14.28 8.46
C LYS A 265 0.29 -13.03 7.92
N THR A 266 0.96 -12.28 8.78
CA THR A 266 1.65 -11.05 8.41
C THR A 266 3.13 -11.16 8.78
N TYR A 267 4.00 -11.10 7.78
CA TYR A 267 5.45 -11.11 7.90
C TYR A 267 5.99 -9.74 7.54
N VAL A 268 6.63 -9.07 8.50
CA VAL A 268 7.19 -7.73 8.33
C VAL A 268 8.69 -7.78 8.55
N THR A 269 9.45 -7.34 7.55
CA THR A 269 10.90 -7.16 7.64
C THR A 269 11.26 -5.73 7.27
N VAL A 270 11.79 -4.98 8.23
CA VAL A 270 12.25 -3.60 8.02
C VAL A 270 13.76 -3.56 8.00
N GLN A 271 14.33 -2.95 6.97
CA GLN A 271 15.78 -2.80 6.79
C GLN A 271 16.29 -1.37 7.02
N GLY A 272 15.41 -0.46 7.44
CA GLY A 272 15.73 0.90 7.87
C GLY A 272 16.41 0.99 9.24
N ASN A 273 17.03 2.14 9.53
CA ASN A 273 17.71 2.41 10.80
C ASN A 273 16.89 3.26 11.79
N ASP A 274 15.86 3.95 11.29
CA ASP A 274 15.01 4.90 12.01
C ASP A 274 13.57 4.67 11.51
N ALA A 275 13.07 3.46 11.80
CA ALA A 275 11.82 2.94 11.25
C ALA A 275 11.25 1.86 12.17
N ASP A 276 9.94 1.71 12.10
CA ASP A 276 9.14 0.83 12.93
C ASP A 276 8.65 -0.39 12.14
N GLY A 277 8.46 -1.50 12.84
CA GLY A 277 7.85 -2.68 12.23
C GLY A 277 6.38 -2.42 11.89
N ILE A 278 5.64 -2.05 12.93
CA ILE A 278 4.23 -1.66 12.85
C ILE A 278 4.14 -0.38 13.68
N ASP A 279 3.82 0.74 13.03
CA ASP A 279 3.65 2.05 13.67
C ASP A 279 2.22 2.55 13.52
N SER A 280 1.64 2.96 14.63
CA SER A 280 0.37 3.68 14.63
C SER A 280 0.48 4.97 15.44
N ASN A 281 0.22 6.09 14.78
CA ASN A 281 -0.03 7.38 15.45
C ASN A 281 -1.34 7.38 16.28
N GLY A 282 -1.98 6.23 16.45
CA GLY A 282 -3.17 6.03 17.27
C GLY A 282 -3.13 4.69 17.98
N ILE A 283 -3.96 3.73 17.56
CA ILE A 283 -4.14 2.46 18.26
C ILE A 283 -3.55 1.30 17.45
N LEU A 284 -2.79 0.42 18.11
CA LEU A 284 -2.41 -0.89 17.58
C LEU A 284 -3.16 -1.99 18.34
N TYR A 285 -3.94 -2.79 17.60
CA TYR A 285 -4.58 -4.00 18.11
C TYR A 285 -4.19 -5.23 17.28
N ILE A 286 -3.71 -6.27 17.95
CA ILE A 286 -3.43 -7.58 17.36
C ILE A 286 -4.23 -8.63 18.14
N GLY A 287 -5.15 -9.34 17.49
CA GLY A 287 -6.05 -10.27 18.15
C GLY A 287 -6.56 -11.38 17.24
N GLY A 288 -7.72 -11.94 17.58
CA GLY A 288 -8.34 -13.04 16.83
C GLY A 288 -7.42 -14.26 16.72
N ASP A 289 -7.29 -14.80 15.51
CA ASP A 289 -6.37 -15.90 15.18
C ASP A 289 -5.14 -15.43 14.37
N ALA A 290 -4.84 -14.13 14.39
CA ALA A 290 -3.72 -13.55 13.65
C ALA A 290 -2.36 -14.16 14.03
N GLU A 291 -1.52 -14.41 13.02
CA GLU A 291 -0.09 -14.71 13.20
C GLU A 291 0.76 -13.57 12.65
N VAL A 292 1.44 -12.83 13.53
CA VAL A 292 2.25 -11.66 13.18
C VAL A 292 3.72 -11.91 13.50
N TYR A 293 4.57 -11.75 12.51
CA TYR A 293 6.01 -11.96 12.58
C TYR A 293 6.72 -10.68 12.15
N VAL A 294 7.37 -9.98 13.09
CA VAL A 294 8.02 -8.70 12.82
C VAL A 294 9.51 -8.80 13.10
N SER A 295 10.32 -8.35 12.16
CA SER A 295 11.77 -8.28 12.29
C SER A 295 12.29 -6.92 11.82
N ILE A 296 12.83 -6.14 12.75
CA ILE A 296 13.48 -4.87 12.43
C ILE A 296 14.99 -4.92 12.70
N GLN A 297 15.77 -4.19 11.91
CA GLN A 297 17.25 -4.20 12.01
C GLN A 297 17.78 -3.40 13.20
N SER A 298 17.17 -2.25 13.51
CA SER A 298 17.52 -1.36 14.61
C SER A 298 16.39 -1.35 15.65
N GLY A 299 16.50 -0.58 16.72
CA GLY A 299 15.37 -0.36 17.62
C GLY A 299 15.14 -1.42 18.70
N ASP A 300 14.05 -1.24 19.45
CA ASP A 300 13.61 -2.15 20.52
C ASP A 300 12.33 -2.91 20.10
N ILE A 301 11.75 -3.74 20.97
CA ILE A 301 10.48 -4.43 20.63
C ILE A 301 9.27 -3.49 20.76
N TYR A 302 9.35 -2.53 21.68
CA TYR A 302 8.31 -1.54 21.98
C TYR A 302 8.96 -0.16 22.22
N GLY A 303 8.17 0.90 22.02
CA GLY A 303 8.57 2.29 22.23
C GLY A 303 9.02 2.94 20.92
N ASN A 304 9.73 4.05 21.01
CA ASN A 304 10.17 4.80 19.84
C ASN A 304 11.20 4.00 19.01
N MET A 305 10.98 3.86 17.70
CA MET A 305 11.73 2.98 16.79
C MET A 305 11.72 1.53 17.28
N ALA A 306 10.60 0.86 17.11
CA ALA A 306 10.31 -0.46 17.61
C ALA A 306 9.62 -1.40 16.62
N ALA A 307 9.68 -2.69 16.94
CA ALA A 307 8.97 -3.69 16.14
C ALA A 307 7.45 -3.47 16.21
N LEU A 308 6.95 -3.00 17.37
CA LEU A 308 5.54 -2.70 17.60
C LEU A 308 5.45 -1.35 18.33
N ASP A 309 5.07 -0.30 17.62
CA ASP A 309 4.86 1.04 18.17
C ASP A 309 3.41 1.50 18.01
N ALA A 310 2.97 2.28 18.99
CA ALA A 310 1.73 3.03 18.91
C ALA A 310 1.76 4.21 19.88
N GLU A 311 1.36 5.40 19.43
CA GLU A 311 1.21 6.58 20.31
C GLU A 311 0.13 6.38 21.39
N GLY A 312 -0.91 5.61 21.06
CA GLY A 312 -2.04 5.29 21.92
C GLY A 312 -1.90 3.92 22.58
N SER A 313 -2.95 3.11 22.47
CA SER A 313 -2.95 1.77 23.06
C SER A 313 -2.29 0.78 22.11
N ASN A 314 -1.32 0.02 22.62
CA ASN A 314 -0.78 -1.17 21.99
C ASN A 314 -1.31 -2.41 22.72
N SER A 315 -2.11 -3.23 22.04
CA SER A 315 -2.80 -4.38 22.63
C SER A 315 -2.62 -5.65 21.82
N ILE A 316 -2.17 -6.71 22.48
CA ILE A 316 -2.13 -8.07 21.93
C ILE A 316 -3.13 -8.92 22.73
N ALA A 317 -4.19 -9.41 22.08
CA ALA A 317 -5.26 -10.16 22.71
C ALA A 317 -5.01 -11.69 22.71
N GLU A 318 -5.71 -12.41 23.59
CA GLU A 318 -5.68 -13.88 23.62
C GLU A 318 -6.11 -14.44 22.25
N GLY A 319 -5.35 -15.42 21.75
CA GLY A 319 -5.61 -16.10 20.47
C GLY A 319 -4.59 -15.76 19.39
N ALA A 320 -4.07 -14.52 19.39
CA ALA A 320 -3.03 -14.11 18.45
C ALA A 320 -1.67 -14.77 18.76
N THR A 321 -0.89 -15.00 17.72
CA THR A 321 0.54 -15.35 17.82
C THR A 321 1.37 -14.18 17.33
N VAL A 322 2.22 -13.62 18.21
CA VAL A 322 3.14 -12.53 17.82
C VAL A 322 4.57 -12.93 18.12
N ILE A 323 5.43 -12.85 17.10
CA ILE A 323 6.88 -13.01 17.22
C ILE A 323 7.53 -11.74 16.71
N ALA A 324 8.15 -10.98 17.62
CA ALA A 324 8.87 -9.76 17.29
C ALA A 324 10.36 -9.90 17.60
N THR A 325 11.21 -9.45 16.68
CA THR A 325 12.65 -9.34 16.87
C THR A 325 13.14 -7.96 16.47
N ALA A 326 14.05 -7.42 17.26
CA ALA A 326 14.74 -6.16 16.96
C ALA A 326 16.24 -6.35 17.18
N GLY A 327 17.06 -5.66 16.38
CA GLY A 327 18.52 -5.71 16.50
C GLY A 327 19.06 -5.08 17.79
N GLY A 328 18.24 -4.28 18.48
CA GLY A 328 18.61 -3.53 19.67
C GLY A 328 19.28 -2.22 19.31
N SER A 329 18.95 -1.15 20.04
CA SER A 329 19.73 0.09 20.01
C SER A 329 21.18 -0.22 20.42
N GLY A 330 22.11 -0.17 19.46
CA GLY A 330 23.54 -0.16 19.77
C GLY A 330 23.78 0.99 20.74
N GLY A 331 24.19 0.69 21.97
CA GLY A 331 24.47 1.69 22.99
C GLY A 331 25.59 2.63 22.54
N GLY A 332 25.23 3.68 21.83
CA GLY A 332 26.10 4.80 21.51
C GLY A 332 26.46 5.50 22.81
N GLY A 333 27.72 5.38 23.20
CA GLY A 333 28.25 5.92 24.44
C GLY A 333 27.93 7.41 24.64
N SER A 334 27.58 7.72 25.88
CA SER A 334 27.73 9.01 26.55
C SER A 334 28.48 10.10 25.79
N ASN A 335 27.81 11.23 25.55
CA ASN A 335 28.48 12.54 25.56
C ASN A 335 27.89 13.37 26.72
N PRO A 336 28.68 13.76 27.73
CA PRO A 336 28.20 14.49 28.89
C PRO A 336 28.30 16.00 28.64
N GLY A 337 27.17 16.70 28.61
CA GLY A 337 27.18 18.16 28.72
C GLY A 337 25.93 18.88 28.21
N GLY A 338 24.99 19.20 29.11
CA GLY A 338 23.99 20.26 28.87
C GLY A 338 22.58 20.03 29.45
N ASN A 339 22.46 20.23 30.77
CA ASN A 339 21.33 20.54 31.70
C ASN A 339 19.89 20.86 31.16
N PRO A 340 18.83 20.82 32.01
CA PRO A 340 17.64 19.99 31.80
C PRO A 340 16.33 20.81 31.76
N GLY A 341 15.26 20.27 31.21
CA GLY A 341 13.95 20.88 31.37
C GLY A 341 12.84 20.08 30.69
N GLY A 342 11.88 19.63 31.50
CA GLY A 342 10.59 19.12 31.00
C GLY A 342 10.39 17.62 31.13
N ASN A 343 10.39 17.11 32.35
CA ASN A 343 9.85 15.78 32.68
C ASN A 343 8.32 15.80 32.54
N SER A 344 7.76 15.07 31.57
CA SER A 344 6.40 14.52 31.63
C SER A 344 6.51 13.00 31.60
N GLY A 345 6.59 12.42 32.80
CA GLY A 345 6.80 10.99 32.99
C GLY A 345 5.58 10.16 32.59
N GLY A 346 5.77 9.32 31.58
CA GLY A 346 5.09 8.05 31.44
C GLY A 346 6.00 6.96 31.97
N THR A 347 5.71 6.43 33.16
CA THR A 347 6.44 5.30 33.76
C THR A 347 6.23 4.04 32.93
N HIS A 348 7.16 3.73 32.02
CA HIS A 348 7.23 2.43 31.39
C HIS A 348 8.12 1.52 32.24
N GLY A 349 7.50 0.51 32.86
CA GLY A 349 8.21 -0.53 33.60
C GLY A 349 9.25 -1.18 32.68
N GLY A 350 10.47 -1.38 33.17
CA GLY A 350 11.55 -1.95 32.38
C GLY A 350 11.30 -3.42 32.06
N TRP A 351 11.07 -3.73 30.78
CA TRP A 351 11.11 -5.07 30.24
C TRP A 351 12.42 -5.25 29.47
N ASN A 352 13.20 -6.27 29.87
CA ASN A 352 14.58 -6.46 29.39
C ASN A 352 14.65 -6.83 27.91
N LYS A 353 15.65 -6.24 27.23
CA LYS A 353 16.12 -6.56 25.87
C LYS A 353 16.31 -8.07 25.66
N ARG A 354 15.45 -8.69 24.85
CA ARG A 354 15.62 -9.97 24.12
C ARG A 354 14.32 -10.31 23.39
N SER A 355 14.38 -11.13 22.33
CA SER A 355 13.23 -11.69 21.62
C SER A 355 12.13 -12.18 22.56
N HIS A 356 10.90 -11.69 22.41
CA HIS A 356 9.74 -12.17 23.16
C HIS A 356 8.87 -13.03 22.23
N ILE A 357 8.62 -14.27 22.64
CA ILE A 357 7.52 -15.06 22.09
C ILE A 357 6.34 -14.79 23.01
N ILE A 358 5.37 -14.01 22.56
CA ILE A 358 4.12 -13.81 23.29
C ILE A 358 3.19 -14.93 22.82
N LYS A 359 3.27 -16.05 23.54
CA LYS A 359 2.30 -17.14 23.47
C LYS A 359 1.79 -17.36 24.88
N ASP A 360 0.66 -16.76 25.22
CA ASP A 360 0.02 -17.05 26.50
C ASP A 360 -0.74 -18.37 26.44
N LYS A 361 0.02 -19.47 26.25
CA LYS A 361 -0.12 -20.79 26.89
C LYS A 361 1.28 -21.41 26.96
N GLU A 362 1.82 -21.48 28.18
CA GLU A 362 3.10 -22.11 28.61
C GLU A 362 4.40 -21.30 28.50
N ILE A 363 4.93 -20.92 29.67
CA ILE A 363 6.31 -20.45 29.85
C ILE A 363 7.26 -21.66 29.72
N TYR A 364 7.89 -21.83 28.55
CA TYR A 364 9.11 -22.65 28.44
C TYR A 364 10.34 -21.79 28.79
N LEU A 365 10.74 -21.81 30.06
CA LEU A 365 12.09 -21.40 30.45
C LEU A 365 13.08 -22.45 29.92
N SER A 366 13.64 -22.25 28.73
CA SER A 366 14.80 -23.03 28.30
C SER A 366 16.01 -22.65 29.17
N LYS A 367 16.20 -23.38 30.28
CA LYS A 367 17.48 -23.44 30.99
C LYS A 367 18.52 -24.06 30.06
N LEU A 368 19.31 -23.26 29.37
CA LEU A 368 20.60 -23.72 28.86
C LEU A 368 21.69 -23.39 29.89
N ARG A 369 21.84 -24.32 30.85
CA ARG A 369 23.06 -24.42 31.65
C ARG A 369 24.22 -24.77 30.74
N LYS A 370 25.29 -23.97 30.81
CA LYS A 370 26.65 -24.43 30.45
C LYS A 370 27.01 -25.64 31.30
N GLY A 371 27.54 -26.69 30.67
CA GLY A 371 28.30 -27.73 31.37
C GLY A 371 27.96 -29.15 30.95
N LYS A 372 28.81 -29.71 30.09
CA LYS A 372 28.85 -31.13 29.70
C LYS A 372 28.89 -32.08 30.92
N LYS A 373 28.16 -33.20 30.81
CA LYS A 373 28.76 -34.54 30.97
C LYS A 373 27.90 -35.60 30.26
N LEU A 374 28.55 -36.30 29.34
CA LEU A 374 28.10 -37.55 28.68
C LEU A 374 28.10 -38.70 29.68
N LEU A 375 27.05 -39.54 29.66
CA LEU A 375 27.01 -41.02 29.84
C LEU A 375 25.63 -41.44 29.24
N ARG A 376 25.53 -42.17 28.11
CA ARG A 376 25.53 -43.65 27.97
C ARG A 376 24.87 -44.34 29.18
N ASP A 377 23.80 -45.10 29.05
CA ASP A 377 23.34 -45.98 27.97
C ASP A 377 21.91 -45.72 27.48
#